data_AF-A0A6G3PKZ1-F1
#
_entry.id   AF-A0A6G3PKZ1-F1
#
_cell.length_a   1.000
_cell.length_b   1.000
_cell.length_c   1.000
_cell.angle_alpha   90.00
_cell.angle_beta   90.00
_cell.angle_gamma   90.00
#
_symmetry.space_group_name_H-M   'P 1'
#
loop_
_entity.id
_entity.type
_entity.pdbx_description
1 polymer ?
#
loop_
_entity_poly.entity_id
_entity_poly.type
_entity_poly.pdbx_seq_one_letter_code
_entity_poly.pdbx_strand_id
1 'polypeptide(L)'
;MSATTVVLMWEARAADGRGGELLEWARARAAELSRAPARRELLRAPQDRVLVMTWWPDAAYGDDLPELPEPAAGLITRPVHRWRFEAVD
;
A
#
# COMPACT_ATOMS: atom_id res chain seq x y z
N MET A 1 18.46 4.56 18.46
CA MET A 1 17.03 4.84 18.23
C MET A 1 16.33 3.51 18.36
N SER A 2 15.33 3.40 19.23
CA SER A 2 14.57 2.15 19.35
C SER A 2 13.95 1.85 17.99
N ALA A 3 14.26 0.70 17.43
CA ALA A 3 13.79 0.30 16.13
C ALA A 3 12.28 0.03 16.25
N THR A 4 11.47 0.94 15.73
CA THR A 4 10.00 0.85 15.76
C THR A 4 9.52 0.09 14.53
N THR A 5 8.29 -0.41 14.56
CA THR A 5 7.69 -0.94 13.34
C THR A 5 7.08 0.22 12.56
N VAL A 6 7.57 0.46 11.34
CA VAL A 6 6.96 1.40 10.40
C VAL A 6 5.89 0.68 9.60
N VAL A 7 4.72 1.30 9.49
CA VAL A 7 3.62 0.82 8.65
C VAL A 7 3.46 1.76 7.46
N LEU A 8 3.54 1.23 6.24
CA LEU A 8 3.18 1.97 5.04
C LEU A 8 1.77 1.61 4.63
N MET A 9 0.98 2.64 4.34
CA MET A 9 -0.34 2.52 3.76
C MET A 9 -0.33 3.14 2.36
N TRP A 10 -0.85 2.38 1.41
CA TRP A 10 -1.14 2.81 0.05
C TRP A 10 -2.64 2.65 -0.20
N GLU A 11 -3.30 3.66 -0.76
CA GLU A 11 -4.71 3.60 -1.15
C GLU A 11 -4.93 4.14 -2.55
N ALA A 12 -5.77 3.42 -3.28
CA ALA A 12 -6.27 3.87 -4.57
C ALA A 12 -7.77 3.65 -4.64
N ARG A 13 -8.44 4.60 -5.30
CA ARG A 13 -9.83 4.48 -5.73
C ARG A 13 -9.86 4.13 -7.21
N ALA A 14 -10.45 3.00 -7.55
CA ALA A 14 -10.57 2.59 -8.95
C ALA A 14 -11.54 3.51 -9.71
N ALA A 15 -11.33 3.61 -11.03
CA ALA A 15 -12.39 4.08 -11.92
C ALA A 15 -13.62 3.17 -11.85
N ASP A 16 -14.79 3.73 -12.14
CA ASP A 16 -16.09 3.06 -11.91
C ASP A 16 -16.13 1.65 -12.51
N GLY A 17 -16.45 0.66 -11.67
CA GLY A 17 -16.54 -0.76 -12.06
C GLY A 17 -15.20 -1.49 -12.18
N ARG A 18 -14.06 -0.81 -11.97
CA ARG A 18 -12.72 -1.40 -12.07
C ARG A 18 -12.12 -1.83 -10.74
N GLY A 19 -12.90 -1.86 -9.65
CA GLY A 19 -12.43 -2.31 -8.32
C GLY A 19 -11.90 -3.75 -8.29
N GLY A 20 -12.39 -4.61 -9.19
CA GLY A 20 -11.83 -5.95 -9.44
C GLY A 20 -10.41 -5.91 -9.95
N GLU A 21 -10.21 -5.18 -11.03
CA GLU A 21 -8.93 -5.05 -11.71
C GLU A 21 -7.88 -4.35 -10.83
N LEU A 22 -8.27 -3.28 -10.13
CA LEU A 22 -7.37 -2.58 -9.20
C LEU A 22 -6.90 -3.51 -8.07
N LEU A 23 -7.78 -4.39 -7.56
CA LEU A 23 -7.41 -5.34 -6.50
C LEU A 23 -6.33 -6.31 -6.99
N GLU A 24 -6.52 -6.91 -8.17
CA GLU A 24 -5.56 -7.86 -8.73
C GLU A 24 -4.25 -7.17 -9.12
N TRP A 25 -4.33 -5.95 -9.66
CA TRP A 25 -3.15 -5.13 -9.91
C TRP A 25 -2.36 -4.88 -8.62
N ALA A 26 -3.03 -4.46 -7.54
CA ALA A 26 -2.39 -4.18 -6.26
C ALA A 26 -1.79 -5.45 -5.64
N ARG A 27 -2.48 -6.58 -5.73
CA ARG A 27 -1.97 -7.90 -5.30
C ARG A 27 -0.67 -8.26 -6.02
N ALA A 28 -0.63 -8.12 -7.35
CA ALA A 28 0.53 -8.42 -8.16
C ALA A 28 1.71 -7.49 -7.81
N ARG A 29 1.48 -6.18 -7.77
CA ARG A 29 2.55 -5.20 -7.45
C ARG A 29 3.08 -5.37 -6.03
N ALA A 30 2.21 -5.65 -5.06
CA ALA A 30 2.66 -5.88 -3.69
C ALA A 30 3.46 -7.18 -3.53
N ALA A 31 3.33 -8.14 -4.46
CA ALA A 31 4.15 -9.35 -4.50
C ALA A 31 5.53 -9.12 -5.13
N GLU A 32 5.70 -8.02 -5.85
CA GLU A 32 6.93 -7.65 -6.56
C GLU A 32 7.76 -6.59 -5.82
N LEU A 33 7.41 -6.27 -4.57
CA LEU A 33 8.21 -5.37 -3.75
C LEU A 33 9.65 -5.91 -3.64
N SER A 34 10.62 -5.01 -3.84
CA SER A 34 12.06 -5.36 -3.85
C SER A 34 12.55 -5.97 -2.54
N ARG A 35 11.83 -5.73 -1.45
CA ARG A 35 12.00 -6.37 -0.15
C ARG A 35 10.63 -6.84 0.34
N ALA A 36 10.57 -8.00 0.98
CA ALA A 36 9.34 -8.48 1.59
C ALA A 36 9.09 -7.81 2.95
N PRO A 37 7.88 -7.29 3.23
CA PRO A 37 7.51 -6.82 4.56
C PRO A 37 7.24 -8.01 5.50
N ALA A 38 7.29 -7.77 6.81
CA ALA A 38 6.98 -8.81 7.81
C ALA A 38 5.49 -9.20 7.80
N ARG A 39 4.63 -8.24 7.48
CA ARG A 39 3.18 -8.44 7.28
C ARG A 39 2.73 -7.59 6.10
N ARG A 40 1.79 -8.13 5.33
CA ARG A 40 1.09 -7.41 4.26
C ARG A 40 -0.39 -7.69 4.36
N GLU A 41 -1.19 -6.65 4.29
CA GLU A 41 -2.64 -6.74 4.16
C GLU A 41 -3.12 -6.09 2.88
N LEU A 42 -4.08 -6.75 2.24
CA LEU A 42 -4.77 -6.26 1.05
C LEU A 42 -6.25 -6.16 1.42
N LEU A 43 -6.78 -4.94 1.41
CA LEU A 43 -8.09 -4.62 1.93
C LEU A 43 -8.93 -3.92 0.85
N ARG A 44 -10.25 -4.03 0.99
CA ARG A 44 -11.22 -3.28 0.18
C ARG A 44 -12.05 -2.37 1.07
N ALA A 45 -12.48 -1.25 0.51
CA ALA A 45 -13.42 -0.33 1.13
C ALA A 45 -14.47 0.12 0.11
N PRO A 46 -15.59 0.74 0.54
CA PRO A 46 -16.62 1.25 -0.38
C PRO A 46 -16.05 2.14 -1.48
N GLN A 47 -16.81 2.29 -2.58
CA GLN A 47 -16.43 3.08 -3.75
C GLN A 47 -15.18 2.54 -4.46
N ASP A 48 -15.08 1.22 -4.63
CA ASP A 48 -13.99 0.53 -5.32
C ASP A 48 -12.59 0.91 -4.84
N ARG A 49 -12.46 1.12 -3.53
CA ARG A 49 -11.17 1.41 -2.89
C ARG A 49 -10.41 0.13 -2.60
N VAL A 50 -9.11 0.18 -2.86
CA VAL A 50 -8.14 -0.86 -2.51
C VAL A 50 -7.06 -0.23 -1.64
N LEU A 51 -6.78 -0.88 -0.52
CA LEU A 51 -5.72 -0.48 0.39
C LEU A 51 -4.70 -1.60 0.50
N VAL A 52 -3.42 -1.23 0.51
CA VAL A 52 -2.31 -2.12 0.86
C VAL A 52 -1.62 -1.56 2.09
N MET A 53 -1.50 -2.38 3.14
CA MET A 53 -0.73 -2.04 4.32
C MET A 53 0.46 -2.99 4.44
N THR A 54 1.64 -2.47 4.76
CA THR A 54 2.87 -3.25 4.93
C THR A 54 3.59 -2.85 6.22
N TRP A 55 4.06 -3.84 6.99
CA TRP A 55 4.75 -3.64 8.26
C TRP A 55 6.23 -3.97 8.11
N TRP A 56 7.05 -3.03 8.58
CA TRP A 56 8.51 -3.06 8.49
C TRP A 56 9.09 -2.95 9.90
N PRO A 57 9.32 -4.09 10.59
CA PRO A 57 9.99 -4.08 11.86
C PRO A 57 11.42 -3.59 11.69
N ASP A 58 11.95 -3.00 12.76
CA ASP A 58 13.29 -2.45 12.84
C ASP A 58 13.63 -1.37 11.79
N ALA A 59 12.60 -0.68 11.27
CA ALA A 59 12.76 0.42 10.32
C ALA A 59 12.66 1.77 11.03
N ALA A 60 13.36 2.77 10.53
CA ALA A 60 13.16 4.16 10.91
C ALA A 60 12.13 4.83 9.97
N TYR A 61 11.42 5.85 10.48
CA TYR A 61 10.38 6.56 9.71
C TYR A 61 10.90 7.16 8.38
N GLY A 62 12.18 7.56 8.35
CA GLY A 62 12.85 8.14 7.18
C GLY A 62 13.48 7.12 6.23
N ASP A 63 13.36 5.83 6.49
CA ASP A 63 13.95 4.80 5.64
C ASP A 63 13.28 4.75 4.26
N ASP A 64 14.08 4.44 3.23
CA ASP A 64 13.61 4.17 1.87
C ASP A 64 13.00 2.76 1.81
N LEU A 65 11.74 2.66 2.23
CA LEU A 65 10.98 1.42 2.27
C LEU A 65 10.23 1.21 0.93
N PRO A 66 10.17 -0.03 0.39
CA PRO A 66 9.48 -0.30 -0.86
C PRO A 66 7.98 0.04 -0.80
N GLU A 67 7.50 0.76 -1.81
CA GLU A 67 6.10 1.18 -1.94
C GLU A 67 5.49 0.73 -3.26
N LEU A 68 4.16 0.62 -3.31
CA LEU A 68 3.46 0.37 -4.55
C LEU A 68 3.54 1.62 -5.46
N PRO A 69 3.75 1.41 -6.78
CA PRO A 69 3.77 2.51 -7.73
C PRO A 69 2.37 3.12 -7.90
N GLU A 70 2.28 4.16 -8.72
CA GLU A 70 1.01 4.68 -9.17
C GLU A 70 0.45 3.81 -10.32
N PRO A 71 -0.83 3.40 -10.29
CA PRO A 71 -1.45 2.69 -11.40
C PRO A 71 -1.60 3.59 -12.63
N ALA A 72 -1.83 2.99 -13.80
CA ALA A 72 -2.17 3.77 -15.00
C ALA A 72 -3.42 4.63 -14.77
N ALA A 73 -3.42 5.87 -15.27
CA ALA A 73 -4.47 6.86 -15.00
C ALA A 73 -5.90 6.39 -15.36
N GLY A 74 -6.07 5.46 -16.30
CA GLY A 74 -7.39 4.91 -16.61
C GLY A 74 -7.95 3.96 -15.53
N LEU A 75 -7.09 3.41 -14.67
CA LEU A 75 -7.47 2.43 -13.63
C LEU A 75 -7.94 3.12 -12.34
N ILE A 76 -7.54 4.37 -12.09
CA ILE A 76 -7.81 5.12 -10.87
C ILE A 76 -8.46 6.47 -11.18
N THR A 77 -9.28 6.99 -10.26
CA THR A 77 -9.96 8.30 -10.48
C THR A 77 -9.13 9.51 -10.05
N ARG A 78 -8.07 9.28 -9.28
CA ARG A 78 -7.22 10.31 -8.68
C ARG A 78 -5.87 9.69 -8.29
N PRO A 79 -4.83 10.51 -8.03
CA PRO A 79 -3.57 10.01 -7.50
C PRO A 79 -3.74 9.19 -6.21
N VAL A 80 -2.85 8.23 -6.01
CA VAL A 80 -2.90 7.34 -4.85
C VAL A 80 -2.48 8.07 -3.58
N HIS A 81 -3.07 7.69 -2.44
CA HIS A 81 -2.65 8.19 -1.15
C HIS A 81 -1.58 7.29 -0.54
N ARG A 82 -0.59 7.91 0.11
CA ARG A 82 0.53 7.24 0.79
C ARG A 82 0.71 7.84 2.17
N TRP A 83 0.73 6.99 3.19
CA TRP A 83 0.93 7.41 4.57
C TRP A 83 1.89 6.47 5.28
N ARG A 84 2.73 7.05 6.15
CA ARG A 84 3.63 6.32 7.04
C ARG A 84 3.11 6.47 8.47
N PHE A 85 3.14 5.38 9.23
CA PHE A 85 2.78 5.35 10.64
C PHE A 85 3.88 4.64 11.44
N GLU A 86 4.04 5.05 12.69
CA GLU A 86 4.73 4.25 13.70
C GLU A 86 3.68 3.37 14.38
N ALA A 87 3.93 2.06 14.44
CA ALA A 87 3.08 1.18 15.23
C ALA A 87 3.32 1.48 16.72
N VAL A 88 2.25 1.82 17.42
CA VAL A 88 2.19 1.97 18.86
C VAL A 88 1.25 0.89 19.36
N ASP A 89 1.78 -0.05 20.13
CA ASP A 89 1.10 -1.19 20.80
C ASP A 89 -0.13 -1.79 20.08
#